data_AF-A0AAV1LZH1-F1
#
_entry.id   AF-A0AAV1LZH1-F1
#
_cell.length_a   1.000
_cell.length_b   1.000
_cell.length_c   1.000
_cell.angle_alpha   90.00
_cell.angle_beta   90.00
_cell.angle_gamma   90.00
#
_symmetry.space_group_name_H-M   'P 1'
#
loop_
_entity.id
_entity.type
_entity.pdbx_description
1 polymer ?
#
loop_
_entity_poly.entity_id
_entity_poly.type
_entity_poly.pdbx_seq_one_letter_code
_entity_poly.pdbx_strand_id
1 'polypeptide(L)'
;MQNEVIRKKHVYGHFGVRKTEELVSREYYVENLKERIRKVIDNCVECILIEQKKGKKEEFLYPLDKGDVPLSTYHIDHLGPFTSTNKNYKYILTVVDGFTKFTWIYPTKSLSTDETLDKLRVQ
;
A
#
# COMPACT_ATOMS: atom_id res chain seq x y z
N MET A 1 24.45 0.18 -28.95
CA MET A 1 23.72 -0.20 -30.18
C MET A 1 22.51 -1.10 -29.96
N GLN A 2 22.62 -2.41 -29.70
CA GLN A 2 21.45 -3.32 -29.61
C GLN A 2 20.41 -2.90 -28.55
N ASN A 3 20.86 -2.60 -27.32
CA ASN A 3 19.97 -2.18 -26.24
C ASN A 3 19.29 -0.83 -26.52
N GLU A 4 19.92 0.06 -27.29
CA GLU A 4 19.34 1.35 -27.66
C GLU A 4 18.21 1.18 -28.69
N VAL A 5 18.38 0.27 -29.66
CA VAL A 5 17.33 -0.09 -30.62
C VAL A 5 16.12 -0.65 -29.87
N ILE A 6 16.35 -1.60 -28.96
CA ILE A 6 15.30 -2.20 -28.13
C ILE A 6 14.61 -1.13 -27.26
N ARG A 7 15.39 -0.29 -26.58
CA ARG A 7 14.87 0.80 -25.73
C ARG A 7 14.01 1.77 -26.55
N LYS A 8 14.44 2.17 -27.75
CA LYS A 8 13.64 3.03 -28.63
C LYS A 8 12.30 2.41 -29.01
N LYS A 9 12.28 1.12 -29.41
CA LYS A 9 11.03 0.43 -29.77
C LYS A 9 10.11 0.24 -28.55
N HIS A 10 10.67 -0.02 -27.37
CA HIS A 10 9.92 -0.14 -26.11
C HIS A 10 9.25 1.19 -25.71
N VAL A 11 10.03 2.29 -25.63
CA VAL A 11 9.56 3.60 -25.13
C VAL A 11 8.50 4.26 -26.02
N TYR A 12 8.35 3.84 -27.28
CA TYR A 12 7.31 4.36 -28.18
C TYR A 12 5.88 4.16 -27.66
N GLY A 13 5.66 3.14 -26.82
CA GLY A 13 4.37 2.88 -26.18
C GLY A 13 4.46 2.07 -24.91
N HIS A 14 5.64 2.06 -24.27
CA HIS A 14 5.99 1.19 -23.13
C HIS A 14 5.55 -0.27 -23.34
N PHE A 15 5.82 -0.77 -24.55
CA PHE A 15 5.32 -2.07 -24.97
C PHE A 15 5.95 -3.21 -24.18
N GLY A 16 5.13 -4.19 -23.78
CA GLY A 16 5.59 -5.44 -23.18
C GLY A 16 6.43 -6.29 -24.13
N VAL A 17 7.04 -7.35 -23.57
CA VAL A 17 8.06 -8.17 -24.26
C VAL A 17 7.64 -8.60 -25.67
N ARG A 18 6.43 -9.18 -25.82
CA ARG A 18 5.94 -9.71 -27.10
C ARG A 18 5.90 -8.64 -28.19
N LYS A 19 5.35 -7.46 -27.87
CA LYS A 19 5.14 -6.42 -28.87
C LYS A 19 6.46 -5.74 -29.25
N THR A 20 7.36 -5.55 -28.28
CA THR A 20 8.72 -5.07 -28.54
C THR A 20 9.50 -6.06 -29.42
N GLU A 21 9.35 -7.38 -29.19
CA GLU A 21 9.99 -8.43 -29.99
C GLU A 21 9.52 -8.43 -31.45
N GLU A 22 8.21 -8.29 -31.67
CA GLU A 22 7.61 -8.12 -33.01
C GLU A 22 8.16 -6.88 -33.74
N LEU A 23 8.38 -5.76 -33.04
CA LEU A 23 8.86 -4.51 -33.64
C LEU A 23 10.35 -4.54 -33.97
N VAL A 24 11.17 -5.16 -33.13
CA VAL A 24 12.62 -5.26 -33.36
C VAL A 24 12.91 -6.26 -34.48
N SER A 25 12.23 -7.40 -34.49
CA SER A 25 12.46 -8.48 -35.48
C SER A 25 12.09 -8.12 -36.92
N ARG A 26 11.35 -7.01 -37.14
CA ARG A 26 11.01 -6.52 -38.49
C ARG A 26 12.19 -5.88 -39.22
N GLU A 27 13.12 -5.30 -38.47
CA GLU A 27 14.19 -4.46 -39.01
C GLU A 27 15.58 -5.00 -38.65
N TYR A 28 15.68 -5.81 -37.59
CA TYR A 28 16.96 -6.25 -37.03
C TYR A 28 16.92 -7.72 -36.61
N TYR A 29 18.03 -8.41 -36.84
CA TYR A 29 18.32 -9.68 -36.18
C TYR A 29 19.18 -9.43 -34.94
N VAL A 30 18.75 -9.96 -33.80
CA VAL A 30 19.48 -9.88 -32.53
C VAL A 30 19.45 -11.25 -31.86
N GLU A 31 20.61 -11.78 -31.54
CA GLU A 31 20.73 -13.03 -30.78
C GLU A 31 20.17 -12.86 -29.35
N ASN A 32 19.40 -13.86 -28.89
CA ASN A 32 18.72 -13.86 -27.58
C ASN A 32 17.84 -12.62 -27.36
N LEU A 33 17.17 -12.15 -28.42
CA LEU A 33 16.39 -10.91 -28.43
C LEU A 33 15.39 -10.81 -27.26
N LYS A 34 14.63 -11.87 -27.01
CA LYS A 34 13.60 -11.90 -25.95
C LYS A 34 14.17 -11.65 -24.55
N GLU A 35 15.34 -12.20 -24.26
CA GLU A 35 16.02 -12.01 -22.97
C GLU A 35 16.57 -10.58 -22.83
N ARG A 36 17.14 -10.04 -23.90
CA ARG A 36 17.59 -8.64 -23.94
C ARG A 36 16.43 -7.66 -23.80
N ILE A 37 15.30 -7.92 -24.44
CA ILE A 37 14.07 -7.12 -24.29
C ILE A 37 13.61 -7.14 -22.83
N ARG A 38 13.51 -8.32 -22.23
CA ARG A 38 13.12 -8.44 -20.82
C ARG A 38 14.03 -7.60 -19.94
N LYS A 39 15.36 -7.69 -20.12
CA LYS A 39 16.33 -6.86 -19.38
C LYS A 39 16.11 -5.35 -19.58
N VAL A 40 15.74 -4.90 -20.77
CA VAL A 40 15.46 -3.46 -21.01
C VAL A 40 14.17 -3.03 -20.32
N ILE A 41 13.10 -3.82 -20.42
CA ILE A 41 11.80 -3.52 -19.83
C ILE A 41 11.88 -3.55 -18.30
N ASP A 42 12.52 -4.58 -17.72
CA ASP A 42 12.70 -4.73 -16.27
C ASP A 42 13.53 -3.59 -15.64
N ASN A 43 14.24 -2.81 -16.47
CA ASN A 43 15.02 -1.63 -16.06
C ASN A 43 14.44 -0.30 -16.60
N CYS A 44 13.21 -0.32 -17.12
CA CYS A 44 12.51 0.89 -17.53
C CYS A 44 11.85 1.56 -16.32
N VAL A 45 12.36 2.73 -15.92
CA VAL A 45 11.86 3.47 -14.74
C VAL A 45 10.38 3.79 -14.84
N GLU A 46 9.91 4.23 -16.02
CA GLU A 46 8.50 4.56 -16.23
C GLU A 46 7.59 3.34 -16.07
N CYS A 47 7.97 2.18 -16.64
CA CYS A 47 7.23 0.94 -16.44
C CYS A 47 7.23 0.51 -14.97
N ILE A 48 8.37 0.58 -14.29
CA ILE A 48 8.48 0.20 -12.86
C ILE A 48 7.58 1.07 -11.97
N LEU A 49 7.42 2.35 -12.29
CA LEU A 49 6.59 3.28 -11.52
C LEU A 49 5.09 3.11 -11.81
N ILE A 50 4.71 2.75 -13.04
CA ILE A 50 3.32 2.66 -13.48
C ILE A 50 2.75 1.25 -13.31
N GLU A 51 3.55 0.21 -13.53
CA GLU A 51 3.07 -1.17 -13.53
C GLU A 51 2.63 -1.58 -12.11
N GLN A 52 1.43 -2.14 -12.00
CA GLN A 52 1.00 -2.77 -10.76
C GLN A 52 1.96 -3.91 -10.44
N LYS A 53 2.66 -3.79 -9.31
CA LYS A 53 3.51 -4.88 -8.80
C LYS A 53 2.64 -6.13 -8.66
N LYS A 54 2.91 -7.14 -9.49
CA LYS A 54 2.42 -8.50 -9.29
C LYS A 54 3.22 -9.09 -8.13
N GLY A 55 2.88 -8.65 -6.93
CA GLY A 55 3.47 -9.14 -5.69
C GLY A 55 3.14 -10.61 -5.47
N LYS A 56 3.61 -11.16 -4.36
CA LYS A 56 3.16 -12.46 -3.90
C LYS A 56 1.63 -12.47 -3.85
N LYS A 57 1.04 -13.62 -4.20
CA LYS A 57 -0.41 -13.82 -4.03
C LYS A 57 -0.77 -13.59 -2.56
N GLU A 58 -1.95 -13.06 -2.31
CA GLU A 58 -2.49 -12.94 -0.96
C GLU A 58 -2.45 -14.32 -0.29
N GLU A 59 -1.82 -14.38 0.88
CA GLU A 59 -1.79 -15.56 1.74
C GLU A 59 -2.77 -15.37 2.91
N PHE A 60 -2.89 -16.39 3.77
CA PHE A 60 -3.71 -16.29 4.97
C PHE A 60 -3.21 -15.15 5.88
N LEU A 61 -4.15 -14.47 6.53
CA LEU A 61 -3.83 -13.52 7.59
C LEU A 61 -3.09 -14.25 8.72
N TYR A 62 -2.07 -13.61 9.29
CA TYR A 62 -1.36 -14.10 10.46
C TYR A 62 -1.85 -13.33 11.70
N PRO A 63 -2.90 -13.81 12.39
CA PRO A 63 -3.46 -13.09 13.52
C PRO A 63 -2.44 -13.01 14.66
N LEU A 64 -2.34 -11.84 15.28
CA LEU A 64 -1.56 -11.67 16.50
C LEU A 64 -2.24 -12.41 17.65
N ASP A 65 -1.44 -13.04 18.51
CA ASP A 65 -1.94 -13.60 19.76
C ASP A 65 -2.51 -12.49 20.63
N LYS A 66 -3.74 -12.70 21.11
CA LYS A 66 -4.48 -11.72 21.92
C LYS A 66 -4.17 -11.85 23.40
N GLY A 67 -3.53 -12.95 23.80
CA GLY A 67 -3.43 -13.35 25.20
C GLY A 67 -4.81 -13.69 25.80
N ASP A 68 -4.81 -14.00 27.09
CA ASP A 68 -5.98 -14.40 27.88
C ASP A 68 -6.21 -13.52 29.12
N VAL A 69 -5.48 -12.39 29.20
CA VAL A 69 -5.51 -11.46 30.34
C VAL A 69 -6.18 -10.15 29.91
N PRO A 70 -7.29 -9.73 30.57
CA PRO A 70 -7.90 -8.42 30.35
C PRO A 70 -6.90 -7.29 30.57
N LEU A 71 -7.02 -6.21 29.79
CA LEU A 71 -6.23 -4.98 29.90
C LEU A 71 -4.72 -5.17 29.63
N SER A 72 -4.32 -6.31 29.07
CA SER A 72 -2.92 -6.57 28.70
C SER A 72 -2.50 -5.83 27.42
N THR A 73 -3.44 -5.64 26.48
CA THR A 73 -3.22 -4.96 25.21
C THR A 73 -4.41 -4.07 24.89
N TYR A 74 -4.16 -2.84 24.46
CA TYR A 74 -5.19 -1.93 23.98
C TYR A 74 -5.03 -1.67 22.48
N HIS A 75 -6.12 -1.78 21.73
CA HIS A 75 -6.20 -1.27 20.36
C HIS A 75 -6.88 0.10 20.41
N ILE A 76 -6.16 1.14 20.00
CA ILE A 76 -6.61 2.53 20.10
C ILE A 76 -6.59 3.14 18.70
N ASP A 77 -7.73 3.71 18.28
CA ASP A 77 -7.83 4.37 16.98
C ASP A 77 -8.86 5.50 16.99
N HIS A 78 -8.68 6.45 16.06
CA HIS A 78 -9.63 7.53 15.83
C HIS A 78 -10.46 7.27 14.57
N LEU A 79 -11.77 7.46 14.69
CA LEU A 79 -12.68 7.46 13.55
C LEU A 79 -13.09 8.90 13.22
N GLY A 80 -13.15 9.21 11.92
CA GLY A 80 -13.65 10.48 11.39
C GLY A 80 -12.77 11.05 10.28
N PRO A 81 -12.98 12.33 9.91
CA PRO A 81 -13.93 13.26 10.51
C PRO A 81 -15.39 12.92 10.15
N PHE A 82 -16.28 13.05 11.13
CA PHE A 82 -17.73 12.99 10.96
C PHE A 82 -18.33 14.40 10.87
N THR A 83 -19.62 14.47 10.54
CA THR A 83 -20.39 15.70 10.68
C THR A 83 -20.28 16.22 12.11
N SER A 84 -19.87 17.48 12.23
CA SER A 84 -19.64 18.12 13.51
C SER A 84 -20.93 18.19 14.33
N THR A 85 -20.85 17.82 15.60
CA THR A 85 -21.93 18.11 16.56
C THR A 85 -21.98 19.61 16.88
N ASN A 86 -23.06 20.05 17.55
CA ASN A 86 -23.18 21.43 18.06
C ASN A 86 -22.04 21.82 19.03
N LYS A 87 -21.37 20.84 19.64
CA LYS A 87 -20.23 21.05 20.55
C LYS A 87 -18.86 20.93 19.84
N ASN A 88 -18.85 20.87 18.51
CA ASN A 88 -17.66 20.73 17.67
C ASN A 88 -16.88 19.43 17.79
N TYR A 89 -17.49 18.36 18.32
CA TYR A 89 -16.92 17.01 18.21
C TYR A 89 -17.07 16.50 16.79
N LYS A 90 -15.96 16.01 16.23
CA LYS A 90 -15.83 15.54 14.84
C LYS A 90 -15.22 14.15 14.73
N TYR A 91 -14.69 13.62 15.83
CA TYR A 91 -14.00 12.35 15.86
C TYR A 91 -14.48 11.52 17.04
N ILE A 92 -14.21 10.22 16.94
CA ILE A 92 -14.45 9.25 17.98
C ILE A 92 -13.11 8.56 18.26
N LEU A 93 -12.60 8.70 19.48
CA LEU A 93 -11.50 7.89 19.98
C LEU A 93 -12.06 6.58 20.52
N THR A 94 -11.67 5.48 19.90
CA THR A 94 -12.00 4.11 20.35
C THR A 94 -10.82 3.51 21.08
N VAL A 95 -11.08 2.92 22.24
CA VAL A 95 -10.10 2.17 23.02
C VAL A 95 -10.72 0.80 23.26
N VAL A 96 -10.07 -0.25 22.77
CA VAL A 96 -10.58 -1.62 22.82
C VAL A 96 -9.59 -2.47 23.59
N ASP A 97 -10.06 -3.14 24.65
CA ASP A 97 -9.28 -4.20 25.29
C ASP A 97 -9.11 -5.39 24.33
N GLY A 98 -7.87 -5.80 24.12
CA GLY A 98 -7.48 -6.83 23.18
C GLY A 98 -8.09 -8.20 23.48
N PHE A 99 -8.26 -8.53 24.76
CA PHE A 99 -8.82 -9.82 25.19
C PHE A 99 -10.34 -9.79 25.28
N THR A 100 -10.91 -8.98 26.19
CA THR A 100 -12.36 -8.98 26.47
C THR A 100 -13.19 -8.34 25.36
N LYS A 101 -12.56 -7.56 24.47
CA LYS A 101 -13.21 -6.70 23.48
C LYS A 101 -14.10 -5.60 24.09
N PHE A 102 -13.97 -5.35 25.39
CA PHE A 102 -14.60 -4.19 26.02
C PHE A 102 -14.10 -2.92 25.33
N THR A 103 -15.03 -2.04 24.96
CA THR A 103 -14.75 -0.87 24.13
C THR A 103 -15.19 0.40 24.85
N TRP A 104 -14.24 1.31 25.09
CA TRP A 104 -14.51 2.68 25.48
C TRP A 104 -14.56 3.57 24.25
N ILE A 105 -15.52 4.50 24.25
CA ILE A 105 -15.78 5.40 23.13
C ILE A 105 -15.82 6.82 23.67
N TYR A 106 -14.90 7.67 23.17
CA TYR A 106 -14.79 9.05 23.60
C TYR A 106 -14.96 10.00 22.40
N PRO A 107 -15.83 11.02 22.49
CA PRO A 107 -15.90 12.04 21.46
C PRO A 107 -14.68 12.98 21.58
N THR A 108 -14.04 13.28 20.46
CA THR A 108 -12.91 14.23 20.36
C THR A 108 -13.15 15.26 19.25
N LYS A 109 -12.64 16.47 19.45
CA LYS A 109 -12.75 17.61 18.52
C LYS A 109 -11.60 17.60 17.50
N SER A 110 -10.48 16.99 17.86
CA SER A 110 -9.25 16.88 17.10
C SER A 110 -8.62 15.48 17.21
N LEU A 111 -7.58 15.23 16.42
CA LEU A 111 -6.72 14.05 16.49
C LEU A 111 -5.45 14.34 17.31
N SER A 112 -5.47 15.36 18.18
CA SER A 112 -4.28 15.81 18.89
C SER A 112 -3.89 14.83 20.00
N THR A 113 -2.58 14.76 20.27
CA THR A 113 -2.04 13.96 21.36
C THR A 113 -2.60 14.42 22.71
N ASP A 114 -2.71 15.72 22.94
CA ASP A 114 -3.22 16.28 24.21
C ASP A 114 -4.65 15.82 24.49
N GLU A 115 -5.54 15.93 23.49
CA GLU A 115 -6.93 15.50 23.65
C GLU A 115 -7.04 13.97 23.83
N THR A 116 -6.15 13.20 23.20
CA THR A 116 -6.08 11.74 23.38
C THR A 116 -5.67 11.39 24.82
N LEU A 117 -4.62 12.04 25.34
CA LEU A 117 -4.15 11.82 26.72
C LEU A 117 -5.22 12.19 27.75
N ASP A 118 -5.96 13.27 27.52
CA ASP A 118 -7.06 13.68 28.41
C ASP A 118 -8.17 12.63 28.50
N LYS A 119 -8.44 11.88 27.42
CA LYS A 119 -9.42 10.77 27.45
C LYS A 119 -8.87 9.52 28.11
N LEU A 120 -7.59 9.20 27.89
CA LEU A 120 -6.97 7.98 28.44
C LEU A 120 -6.70 8.07 29.95
N ARG A 121 -6.48 9.27 30.50
CA ARG A 121 -6.26 9.47 31.95
C ARG A 121 -7.48 9.19 32.83
N VAL A 122 -8.67 9.05 32.24
CA VAL A 122 -9.93 8.79 32.97
C VAL A 122 -10.09 7.29 33.27
N GLN A 123 -9.20 6.45 32.75
CA GLN A 123 -9.18 5.00 32.88
C GLN A 123 -8.23 4.58 34.00
#